data_AF-A0A1F7ZU58-F1
#
_entry.id   AF-A0A1F7ZU58-F1
#
_cell.length_a   1.000
_cell.length_b   1.000
_cell.length_c   1.000
_cell.angle_alpha   90.00
_cell.angle_beta   90.00
_cell.angle_gamma   90.00
#
_symmetry.space_group_name_H-M   'P 1'
#
loop_
_entity.id
_entity.type
_entity.pdbx_description
1 polymer ?
#
loop_
_entity_poly.entity_id
_entity_poly.type
_entity_poly.pdbx_seq_one_letter_code
_entity_poly.pdbx_strand_id
1 'polypeptide(L)'
;MGCTSGAALTKLDNPAGEQLQPRLLHFRTLDWGMDELRQLLVCFEYVRGPDYDTVLATNITYIGFVGVLTGVRRGLSVSLNFRPNHDTSSWLRNYRYYGSHLLVLFGMRRSISSMLRRHILPPDGLSPLPALDKVWPTVIGTPSTAAYLIFCDGVDAVVLEKDHRTAHVERQSSFIVATNSDHDTPSATENGHQGDHAGAALGTGVAVSVGDLIEDSEERRKFMQAHWDKKVRQARKVASSLECTYSTARQDPMRRTRASQRRGGESSLEIIPNGSSLPIPSSGTLVDSQVTATLKEVIKWTTTYPTTNEMTHFAAVMDPTEGKVVWIRRYLEPLAFDTHY
;
A
#
# COMPACT_ATOMS: atom_id res chain seq x y z
N MET A 1 -2.00 -12.36 13.88
CA MET A 1 -1.52 -10.99 13.59
C MET A 1 -2.19 -10.54 12.30
N GLY A 2 -3.29 -9.81 12.40
CA GLY A 2 -3.90 -9.11 11.27
C GLY A 2 -3.15 -7.80 11.02
N CYS A 3 -3.09 -7.34 9.79
CA CYS A 3 -2.49 -6.05 9.44
C CYS A 3 -3.19 -5.49 8.21
N THR A 4 -3.30 -4.16 8.11
CA THR A 4 -3.64 -3.46 6.87
C THR A 4 -2.52 -2.49 6.55
N SER A 5 -1.80 -2.68 5.45
CA SER A 5 -0.64 -1.86 5.10
C SER A 5 -0.72 -1.43 3.64
N GLY A 6 -0.15 -0.29 3.29
CA GLY A 6 -0.20 0.18 1.92
C GLY A 6 0.36 1.58 1.74
N ALA A 7 0.15 2.16 0.57
CA ALA A 7 0.53 3.54 0.30
C ALA A 7 -0.57 4.26 -0.47
N ALA A 8 -0.71 5.56 -0.22
CA ALA A 8 -1.66 6.42 -0.91
C ALA A 8 -1.01 7.74 -1.31
N LEU A 9 -1.19 8.14 -2.56
CA LEU A 9 -0.69 9.40 -3.07
C LEU A 9 -1.46 10.54 -2.41
N THR A 10 -0.73 11.35 -1.66
CA THR A 10 -1.32 12.32 -0.75
C THR A 10 -0.81 13.71 -1.05
N LYS A 11 -1.74 14.67 -1.08
CA LYS A 11 -1.43 16.08 -1.02
C LYS A 11 -1.43 16.51 0.45
N LEU A 12 -0.28 16.96 0.94
CA LEU A 12 -0.13 17.49 2.28
C LEU A 12 -0.51 18.97 2.29
N ASP A 13 -1.35 19.38 3.25
CA ASP A 13 -1.70 20.78 3.45
C ASP A 13 -0.52 21.48 4.14
N ASN A 14 0.09 22.47 3.48
CA ASN A 14 1.15 23.28 4.09
C ASN A 14 0.56 24.56 4.71
N PRO A 15 0.76 24.84 6.01
CA PRO A 15 0.32 26.11 6.61
C PRO A 15 0.98 27.35 5.97
N ALA A 16 2.13 27.21 5.30
CA ALA A 16 2.83 28.29 4.62
C ALA A 16 2.28 28.61 3.20
N GLY A 17 1.25 27.90 2.72
CA GLY A 17 0.62 28.19 1.42
C GLY A 17 1.39 27.70 0.19
N GLU A 18 2.59 27.14 0.34
CA GLU A 18 3.32 26.50 -0.77
C GLU A 18 2.68 25.15 -1.14
N GLN A 19 2.35 24.98 -2.43
CA GLN A 19 1.87 23.70 -2.95
C GLN A 19 3.02 22.70 -2.99
N LEU A 20 3.14 21.87 -1.95
CA LEU A 20 4.03 20.72 -2.02
C LEU A 20 3.53 19.73 -3.08
N GLN A 21 4.47 19.15 -3.81
CA GLN A 21 4.17 18.07 -4.74
C GLN A 21 3.55 16.89 -3.99
N PRO A 22 2.52 16.24 -4.56
CA PRO A 22 1.96 15.02 -4.00
C PRO A 22 3.03 13.94 -3.83
N ARG A 23 2.95 13.18 -2.75
CA ARG A 23 3.86 12.07 -2.47
C ARG A 23 3.11 10.91 -1.84
N LEU A 24 3.61 9.70 -2.02
CA LEU A 24 3.06 8.51 -1.39
C LEU A 24 3.33 8.54 0.11
N LEU A 25 2.26 8.44 0.89
CA LEU A 25 2.36 8.17 2.33
C LEU A 25 2.08 6.69 2.57
N HIS A 26 2.95 6.05 3.36
CA HIS A 26 2.83 4.65 3.74
C HIS A 26 1.98 4.55 5.00
N PHE A 27 0.83 3.91 4.91
CA PHE A 27 -0.08 3.71 6.04
C PHE A 27 -0.04 2.27 6.54
N ARG A 28 -0.37 2.08 7.83
CA ARG A 28 -0.47 0.76 8.45
C ARG A 28 -1.42 0.72 9.64
N THR A 29 -2.13 -0.38 9.80
CA THR A 29 -2.68 -0.88 11.07
C THR A 29 -2.02 -2.21 11.46
N LEU A 30 -1.81 -2.42 12.77
CA LEU A 30 -1.32 -3.67 13.32
C LEU A 30 -2.35 -4.25 14.29
N ASP A 31 -2.89 -5.41 13.95
CA ASP A 31 -3.90 -6.13 14.70
C ASP A 31 -3.30 -7.39 15.32
N TRP A 32 -3.41 -7.53 16.63
CA TRP A 32 -2.90 -8.69 17.35
C TRP A 32 -3.80 -8.98 18.56
N GLY A 33 -4.27 -10.22 18.69
CA GLY A 33 -5.03 -10.66 19.87
C GLY A 33 -4.19 -10.87 21.14
N MET A 34 -3.12 -10.10 21.35
CA MET A 34 -2.28 -10.16 22.56
C MET A 34 -2.32 -8.81 23.25
N ASP A 35 -3.38 -8.55 24.02
CA ASP A 35 -3.66 -7.24 24.58
C ASP A 35 -2.57 -6.73 25.52
N GLU A 36 -1.82 -7.61 26.18
CA GLU A 36 -0.70 -7.25 27.04
C GLU A 36 0.41 -6.52 26.26
N LEU A 37 0.57 -6.81 24.96
CA LEU A 37 1.57 -6.16 24.12
C LEU A 37 1.21 -4.69 23.84
N ARG A 38 -0.05 -4.27 23.96
CA ARG A 38 -0.47 -2.87 23.75
C ARG A 38 0.29 -1.91 24.67
N GLN A 39 0.54 -2.34 25.90
CA GLN A 39 1.28 -1.57 26.90
C GLN A 39 2.77 -1.45 26.57
N LEU A 40 3.31 -2.39 25.80
CA LEU A 40 4.71 -2.44 25.40
C LEU A 40 5.00 -1.69 24.11
N LEU A 41 3.99 -1.10 23.46
CA LEU A 41 4.19 -0.38 22.21
C LEU A 41 5.05 0.86 22.42
N VAL A 42 6.11 0.98 21.62
CA VAL A 42 7.13 2.02 21.69
C VAL A 42 7.50 2.50 20.29
N CYS A 43 7.80 3.79 20.18
CA CYS A 43 8.39 4.40 18.99
C CYS A 43 9.86 4.71 19.27
N PHE A 44 10.78 4.07 18.54
CA PHE A 44 12.20 4.32 18.65
C PHE A 44 12.66 5.25 17.54
N GLU A 45 13.27 6.37 17.93
CA GLU A 45 14.02 7.24 17.04
C GLU A 45 15.50 6.90 17.17
N TYR A 46 16.10 6.48 16.05
CA TYR A 46 17.50 6.09 16.00
C TYR A 46 18.34 7.28 15.59
N VAL A 47 19.26 7.64 16.47
CA VAL A 47 20.25 8.71 16.27
C VAL A 47 21.66 8.12 16.32
N ARG A 48 22.67 8.88 15.86
CA ARG A 48 24.06 8.42 15.89
C ARG A 48 25.00 9.52 16.35
N GLY A 49 25.62 9.29 17.50
CA GLY A 49 26.63 10.18 18.04
C GLY A 49 27.78 10.45 17.04
N PRO A 50 28.31 11.69 17.01
CA PRO A 50 28.03 12.77 17.97
C PRO A 50 26.75 13.58 17.67
N ASP A 51 26.09 13.39 16.52
CA ASP A 51 24.86 14.09 16.17
C ASP A 51 23.63 13.34 16.70
N TYR A 52 23.06 13.86 17.79
CA TYR A 52 21.87 13.30 18.43
C TYR A 52 20.58 14.01 18.02
N ASP A 53 20.67 15.07 17.21
CA ASP A 53 19.50 15.84 16.77
C ASP A 53 18.94 15.29 15.45
N THR A 54 19.82 14.69 14.61
CA THR A 54 19.40 14.07 13.35
C THR A 54 18.90 12.64 13.56
N VAL A 55 17.57 12.46 13.46
CA VAL A 55 16.95 11.13 13.42
C VAL A 55 17.27 10.44 12.09
N LEU A 56 17.94 9.30 12.17
CA LEU A 56 18.30 8.46 11.02
C LEU A 56 17.13 7.59 10.54
N ALA A 57 16.33 7.12 11.50
CA ALA A 57 15.17 6.28 11.24
C ALA A 57 14.25 6.22 12.46
N THR A 58 12.99 5.90 12.22
CA THR A 58 11.98 5.66 13.23
C THR A 58 11.45 4.22 13.10
N ASN A 59 11.30 3.51 14.21
CA ASN A 59 10.73 2.15 14.26
C ASN A 59 9.60 2.10 15.29
N ILE A 60 8.41 1.69 14.86
CA ILE A 60 7.28 1.45 15.76
C ILE A 60 7.27 -0.05 16.09
N THR A 61 7.43 -0.40 17.36
CA THR A 61 7.61 -1.78 17.78
C THR A 61 7.21 -2.01 19.24
N TYR A 62 7.55 -3.17 19.80
CA TYR A 62 7.34 -3.52 21.20
C TYR A 62 8.66 -3.52 21.96
N ILE A 63 8.63 -3.11 23.23
CA ILE A 63 9.80 -3.18 24.12
C ILE A 63 10.35 -4.62 24.12
N GLY A 64 11.67 -4.75 23.93
CA GLY A 64 12.35 -6.05 23.82
C GLY A 64 12.39 -6.64 22.41
N PHE A 65 11.61 -6.12 21.45
CA PHE A 65 11.66 -6.56 20.06
C PHE A 65 12.67 -5.72 19.26
N VAL A 66 13.79 -6.35 18.89
CA VAL A 66 14.90 -5.66 18.20
C VAL A 66 14.74 -5.56 16.69
N GLY A 67 13.79 -6.29 16.09
CA GLY A 67 13.53 -6.28 14.65
C GLY A 67 12.71 -5.07 14.19
N VAL A 68 12.47 -4.98 12.89
CA VAL A 68 11.55 -3.98 12.32
C VAL A 68 10.31 -4.68 11.78
N LEU A 69 9.13 -4.26 12.28
CA LEU A 69 7.82 -4.60 11.70
C LEU A 69 7.19 -3.39 11.01
N THR A 70 7.53 -2.19 11.45
CA THR A 70 7.04 -0.91 10.91
C THR A 70 8.14 0.11 11.11
N GLY A 71 8.78 0.54 10.02
CA GLY A 71 9.90 1.46 10.12
C GLY A 71 9.96 2.41 8.95
N VAL A 72 10.51 3.58 9.20
CA VAL A 72 10.70 4.63 8.20
C VAL A 72 12.04 5.29 8.40
N ARG A 73 12.67 5.61 7.28
CA ARG A 73 13.83 6.49 7.18
C ARG A 73 13.69 7.32 5.91
N ARG A 74 14.57 8.29 5.73
CA ARG A 74 14.56 9.08 4.50
C ARG A 74 14.78 8.19 3.28
N GLY A 75 13.88 8.29 2.31
CA GLY A 75 13.82 7.51 1.07
C GLY A 75 13.32 6.07 1.20
N LEU A 76 12.88 5.60 2.38
CA LEU A 76 12.31 4.25 2.51
C LEU A 76 11.47 4.08 3.78
N SER A 77 10.28 3.55 3.62
CA SER A 77 9.44 2.99 4.68
C SER A 77 9.17 1.53 4.40
N VAL A 78 8.98 0.74 5.46
CA VAL A 78 8.70 -0.68 5.38
C VAL A 78 7.67 -1.09 6.41
N SER A 79 6.83 -2.05 6.04
CA SER A 79 5.97 -2.74 6.97
C SER A 79 5.83 -4.23 6.62
N LEU A 80 5.63 -5.06 7.64
CA LEU A 80 5.54 -6.52 7.54
C LEU A 80 4.17 -7.01 8.02
N ASN A 81 3.41 -7.68 7.16
CA ASN A 81 2.19 -8.37 7.56
C ASN A 81 2.42 -9.88 7.61
N PHE A 82 1.75 -10.55 8.54
CA PHE A 82 1.76 -12.00 8.63
C PHE A 82 1.07 -12.61 7.39
N ARG A 83 1.70 -13.62 6.81
CA ARG A 83 1.16 -14.42 5.72
C ARG A 83 0.96 -15.85 6.21
N PRO A 84 -0.29 -16.36 6.28
CA PRO A 84 -0.56 -17.70 6.78
C PRO A 84 -0.14 -18.79 5.78
N ASN A 85 -0.18 -18.47 4.48
CA ASN A 85 0.14 -19.39 3.40
C ASN A 85 1.62 -19.34 3.03
N HIS A 86 2.21 -20.48 2.71
CA HIS A 86 3.52 -20.55 2.07
C HIS A 86 3.49 -21.52 0.90
N ASP A 87 4.43 -21.36 -0.02
CA ASP A 87 4.53 -22.21 -1.19
C ASP A 87 4.83 -23.67 -0.82
N THR A 88 3.81 -24.51 -0.97
CA THR A 88 3.82 -25.97 -0.75
C THR A 88 3.85 -26.77 -2.06
N SER A 89 4.04 -26.12 -3.21
CA SER A 89 4.01 -26.76 -4.55
C SER A 89 4.98 -27.93 -4.72
N SER A 90 6.02 -28.00 -3.89
CA SER A 90 7.00 -29.09 -3.90
C SER A 90 7.48 -29.44 -2.50
N TRP A 91 7.60 -30.73 -2.21
CA TRP A 91 8.15 -31.26 -0.96
C TRP A 91 9.54 -30.68 -0.61
N LEU A 92 10.39 -30.46 -1.62
CA LEU A 92 11.72 -29.89 -1.42
C LEU A 92 11.65 -28.41 -1.03
N ARG A 93 10.68 -27.66 -1.55
CA ARG A 93 10.43 -26.25 -1.17
C ARG A 93 9.93 -26.19 0.27
N ASN A 94 9.01 -27.08 0.64
CA ASN A 94 8.50 -27.20 2.00
C ASN A 94 9.61 -27.55 3.00
N TYR A 95 10.50 -28.50 2.67
CA TYR A 95 11.64 -28.83 3.52
C TYR A 95 12.62 -27.66 3.67
N ARG A 96 12.92 -26.94 2.59
CA ARG A 96 13.77 -25.73 2.63
C ARG A 96 13.16 -24.63 3.48
N TYR A 97 11.84 -24.46 3.43
CA TYR A 97 11.09 -23.52 4.24
C TYR A 97 11.23 -23.82 5.74
N TYR A 98 10.92 -25.04 6.17
CA TYR A 98 11.07 -25.44 7.58
C TYR A 98 12.53 -25.50 8.03
N GLY A 99 13.44 -25.95 7.17
CA GLY A 99 14.88 -25.87 7.41
C GLY A 99 15.33 -24.43 7.67
N SER A 100 14.77 -23.44 6.97
CA SER A 100 15.01 -22.03 7.24
C SER A 100 14.57 -21.59 8.63
N HIS A 101 13.45 -22.11 9.14
CA HIS A 101 12.99 -21.81 10.50
C HIS A 101 13.96 -22.35 11.54
N LEU A 102 14.42 -23.60 11.37
CA LEU A 102 15.44 -24.19 12.24
C LEU A 102 16.73 -23.37 12.23
N LEU A 103 17.20 -22.95 11.05
CA LEU A 103 18.39 -22.09 10.96
C LEU A 103 18.22 -20.75 11.69
N VAL A 104 17.01 -20.19 11.71
CA VAL A 104 16.72 -18.97 12.48
C VAL A 104 16.78 -19.26 13.99
N LEU A 105 16.15 -20.36 14.43
CA LEU A 105 16.15 -20.75 15.85
C LEU A 105 17.56 -21.04 16.39
N PHE A 106 18.42 -21.66 15.56
CA PHE A 106 19.83 -21.90 15.92
C PHE A 106 20.73 -20.67 15.74
N GLY A 107 20.18 -19.50 15.38
CA GLY A 107 20.97 -18.27 15.18
C GLY A 107 21.88 -18.27 13.94
N MET A 108 21.82 -19.32 13.12
CA MET A 108 22.57 -19.44 11.87
C MET A 108 21.97 -18.58 10.73
N ARG A 109 20.73 -18.11 10.90
CA ARG A 109 20.02 -17.26 9.95
C ARG A 109 19.29 -16.15 10.67
N ARG A 110 19.21 -14.98 10.03
CA ARG A 110 18.45 -13.83 10.56
C ARG A 110 16.96 -14.03 10.33
N SER A 111 16.14 -13.61 11.28
CA SER A 111 14.71 -13.48 11.07
C SER A 111 14.40 -12.43 9.99
N ILE A 112 13.21 -12.52 9.39
CA ILE A 112 12.76 -11.55 8.40
C ILE A 112 12.74 -10.11 8.98
N SER A 113 12.30 -9.94 10.23
CA SER A 113 12.30 -8.63 10.91
C SER A 113 13.72 -8.10 11.16
N SER A 114 14.70 -8.96 11.44
CA SER A 114 16.11 -8.59 11.57
C SER A 114 16.75 -8.24 10.21
N MET A 115 16.30 -8.88 9.13
CA MET A 115 16.68 -8.52 7.77
C MET A 115 16.14 -7.13 7.41
N LEU A 116 14.84 -6.86 7.64
CA LEU A 116 14.24 -5.55 7.37
C LEU A 116 14.93 -4.43 8.15
N ARG A 117 15.34 -4.69 9.40
CA ARG A 117 16.10 -3.76 10.22
C ARG A 117 17.35 -3.22 9.51
N ARG A 118 18.05 -4.05 8.71
CA ARG A 118 19.26 -3.60 7.97
C ARG A 118 18.97 -2.62 6.85
N HIS A 119 17.74 -2.61 6.32
CA HIS A 119 17.34 -1.71 5.24
C HIS A 119 16.83 -0.36 5.77
N ILE A 120 16.41 -0.33 7.05
CA ILE A 120 15.97 0.88 7.75
C ILE A 120 17.11 1.52 8.54
N LEU A 121 17.92 0.71 9.24
CA LEU A 121 19.01 1.20 10.08
C LEU A 121 20.36 0.98 9.40
N PRO A 122 21.15 2.06 9.19
CA PRO A 122 22.48 1.93 8.60
C PRO A 122 23.41 1.24 9.61
N PRO A 123 24.20 0.23 9.20
CA PRO A 123 25.18 -0.40 10.07
C PRO A 123 26.23 0.62 10.54
N ASP A 124 26.73 1.45 9.61
CA ASP A 124 27.87 2.34 9.86
C ASP A 124 27.54 3.83 9.75
N GLY A 125 26.26 4.19 9.52
CA GLY A 125 25.74 5.57 9.59
C GLY A 125 26.21 6.52 8.49
N LEU A 126 27.34 6.20 7.86
CA LEU A 126 27.98 6.96 6.80
C LEU A 126 27.64 6.41 5.40
N SER A 127 27.31 5.12 5.32
CA SER A 127 26.97 4.50 4.04
C SER A 127 25.55 4.89 3.63
N PRO A 128 25.35 5.41 2.41
CA PRO A 128 24.01 5.64 1.90
C PRO A 128 23.26 4.31 1.87
N LEU A 129 22.10 4.27 2.53
CA LEU A 129 21.26 3.10 2.50
C LEU A 129 20.69 2.90 1.10
N PRO A 130 20.52 1.63 0.65
CA PRO A 130 20.04 1.35 -0.69
C PRO A 130 18.64 1.94 -0.91
N ALA A 131 18.42 2.52 -2.08
CA ALA A 131 17.09 2.96 -2.50
C ALA A 131 16.16 1.76 -2.76
N LEU A 132 14.85 2.04 -2.89
CA LEU A 132 13.82 1.02 -3.04
C LEU A 132 14.13 0.03 -4.16
N ASP A 133 14.55 0.53 -5.32
CA ASP A 133 14.96 -0.22 -6.52
C ASP A 133 15.99 -1.32 -6.27
N LYS A 134 16.86 -1.14 -5.27
CA LYS A 134 17.90 -2.11 -4.87
C LYS A 134 17.47 -2.99 -3.69
N VAL A 135 16.57 -2.49 -2.84
CA VAL A 135 16.12 -3.21 -1.64
C VAL A 135 15.24 -4.39 -1.99
N TRP A 136 14.14 -4.17 -2.71
CA TRP A 136 13.14 -5.22 -2.91
C TRP A 136 13.67 -6.43 -3.71
N PRO A 137 14.52 -6.30 -4.76
CA PRO A 137 15.06 -7.48 -5.46
C PRO A 137 15.97 -8.32 -4.56
N THR A 138 16.75 -7.65 -3.71
CA THR A 138 17.62 -8.32 -2.72
C THR A 138 16.78 -9.07 -1.69
N VAL A 139 15.69 -8.46 -1.23
CA VAL A 139 14.77 -9.07 -0.27
C VAL A 139 14.13 -10.33 -0.86
N ILE A 140 13.67 -10.31 -2.11
CA ILE A 140 13.07 -11.49 -2.78
C ILE A 140 13.99 -12.70 -2.77
N GLY A 141 15.25 -12.52 -3.19
CA GLY A 141 16.22 -13.61 -3.27
C GLY A 141 16.76 -14.07 -1.91
N THR A 142 16.60 -13.25 -0.87
CA THR A 142 17.08 -13.57 0.47
C THR A 142 16.16 -14.61 1.12
N PRO A 143 16.70 -15.70 1.69
CA PRO A 143 15.84 -16.75 2.19
C PRO A 143 15.24 -16.40 3.56
N SER A 144 13.91 -16.39 3.64
CA SER A 144 13.14 -15.95 4.81
C SER A 144 11.91 -16.85 5.07
N THR A 145 11.14 -16.51 6.11
CA THR A 145 9.76 -17.00 6.29
C THR A 145 8.82 -16.33 5.29
N ALA A 146 7.60 -16.85 5.15
CA ALA A 146 6.57 -16.22 4.33
C ALA A 146 6.03 -14.96 5.03
N ALA A 147 5.76 -13.91 4.27
CA ALA A 147 5.23 -12.63 4.78
C ALA A 147 4.72 -11.76 3.63
N TYR A 148 3.85 -10.79 3.94
CA TYR A 148 3.65 -9.65 3.04
C TYR A 148 4.60 -8.53 3.47
N LEU A 149 5.40 -8.04 2.53
CA LEU A 149 6.31 -6.92 2.77
C LEU A 149 5.89 -5.74 1.92
N ILE A 150 5.63 -4.62 2.56
CA ILE A 150 5.21 -3.39 1.89
C ILE A 150 6.35 -2.40 2.04
N PHE A 151 6.82 -1.86 0.92
CA PHE A 151 7.85 -0.84 0.87
C PHE A 151 7.33 0.40 0.17
N CYS A 152 7.80 1.58 0.57
CA CYS A 152 7.49 2.82 -0.12
C CYS A 152 8.62 3.84 0.04
N ASP A 153 9.01 4.52 -1.04
CA ASP A 153 10.04 5.58 -1.04
C ASP A 153 9.46 7.00 -1.15
N GLY A 154 8.15 7.12 -1.31
CA GLY A 154 7.42 8.38 -1.47
C GLY A 154 7.04 8.68 -2.91
N VAL A 155 7.56 7.91 -3.87
CA VAL A 155 7.23 7.99 -5.30
C VAL A 155 6.54 6.70 -5.75
N ASP A 156 7.10 5.56 -5.35
CA ASP A 156 6.59 4.22 -5.60
C ASP A 156 6.33 3.46 -4.30
N ALA A 157 5.38 2.53 -4.38
CA ALA A 157 5.17 1.52 -3.37
C ALA A 157 5.22 0.12 -4.00
N VAL A 158 5.79 -0.82 -3.26
CA VAL A 158 5.98 -2.21 -3.69
C VAL A 158 5.44 -3.13 -2.61
N VAL A 159 4.53 -4.03 -2.98
CA VAL A 159 4.06 -5.14 -2.13
C VAL A 159 4.72 -6.42 -2.62
N LEU A 160 5.31 -7.17 -1.69
CA LEU A 160 5.86 -8.50 -1.93
C LEU A 160 5.05 -9.53 -1.16
N GLU A 161 4.40 -10.46 -1.86
CA GLU A 161 3.89 -11.70 -1.27
C GLU A 161 5.06 -12.67 -1.21
N LYS A 162 5.84 -12.58 -0.14
CA LYS A 162 7.14 -13.24 -0.01
C LYS A 162 6.95 -14.69 0.42
N ASP A 163 7.65 -15.58 -0.29
CA ASP A 163 7.92 -16.97 0.06
C ASP A 163 9.39 -17.16 0.42
N HIS A 164 9.86 -18.40 0.56
CA HIS A 164 11.23 -18.68 0.99
C HIS A 164 12.28 -17.89 0.18
N ARG A 165 12.32 -17.99 -1.15
CA ARG A 165 13.30 -17.31 -2.04
C ARG A 165 12.65 -16.66 -3.28
N THR A 166 11.34 -16.51 -3.24
CA THR A 166 10.49 -16.04 -4.33
C THR A 166 9.49 -15.06 -3.76
N ALA A 167 8.89 -14.24 -4.59
CA ALA A 167 7.75 -13.42 -4.21
C ALA A 167 6.91 -13.07 -5.43
N HIS A 168 5.60 -12.92 -5.24
CA HIS A 168 4.78 -12.14 -6.14
C HIS A 168 5.01 -10.65 -5.82
N VAL A 169 5.12 -9.82 -6.86
CA VAL A 169 5.48 -8.40 -6.75
C VAL A 169 4.41 -7.55 -7.40
N GLU A 170 3.83 -6.63 -6.63
CA GLU A 170 2.97 -5.58 -7.15
C GLU A 170 3.63 -4.22 -6.88
N ARG A 171 3.67 -3.34 -7.89
CA ARG A 171 4.21 -1.97 -7.77
C ARG A 171 3.19 -0.97 -8.25
N GLN A 172 2.99 0.10 -7.46
CA GLN A 172 2.05 1.18 -7.78
C GLN A 172 2.64 2.54 -7.38
N SER A 173 2.26 3.59 -8.12
CA SER A 173 2.67 4.98 -7.87
C SER A 173 1.53 5.87 -7.36
N SER A 174 0.33 5.31 -7.18
CA SER A 174 -0.86 6.07 -6.77
C SER A 174 -1.50 5.52 -5.50
N PHE A 175 -1.89 4.25 -5.50
CA PHE A 175 -2.47 3.59 -4.34
C PHE A 175 -2.20 2.09 -4.40
N ILE A 176 -1.90 1.50 -3.25
CA ILE A 176 -1.79 0.06 -3.08
C ILE A 176 -2.17 -0.29 -1.65
N VAL A 177 -2.83 -1.44 -1.46
CA VAL A 177 -3.20 -1.95 -0.14
C VAL A 177 -2.97 -3.46 -0.10
N ALA A 178 -2.36 -3.92 0.97
CA ALA A 178 -2.11 -5.33 1.26
C ALA A 178 -2.51 -5.64 2.71
N THR A 179 -3.21 -6.74 2.90
CA THR A 179 -3.68 -7.21 4.20
C THR A 179 -2.97 -8.52 4.56
N ASN A 180 -3.69 -9.61 4.83
CA ASN A 180 -3.17 -10.92 5.21
C ASN A 180 -3.61 -12.04 4.25
N SER A 181 -4.09 -11.68 3.07
CA SER A 181 -4.57 -12.59 2.03
C SER A 181 -3.85 -12.32 0.71
N ASP A 182 -3.64 -13.39 -0.07
CA ASP A 182 -2.97 -13.30 -1.38
C ASP A 182 -3.93 -12.68 -2.41
N HIS A 183 -3.39 -11.90 -3.33
CA HIS A 183 -4.16 -11.23 -4.38
C HIS A 183 -4.91 -12.23 -5.28
N ASP A 184 -4.29 -13.39 -5.53
CA ASP A 184 -4.80 -14.46 -6.39
C ASP A 184 -5.41 -15.63 -5.60
N THR A 185 -6.00 -15.39 -4.42
CA THR A 185 -6.70 -16.48 -3.73
C THR A 185 -7.92 -16.88 -4.57
N PRO A 186 -7.95 -18.06 -5.26
CA PRO A 186 -9.19 -18.50 -5.87
C PRO A 186 -10.18 -18.63 -4.72
N SER A 187 -11.36 -18.02 -4.86
CA SER A 187 -12.49 -18.19 -3.94
C SER A 187 -12.53 -19.66 -3.55
N ALA A 188 -12.29 -19.96 -2.27
CA ALA A 188 -12.17 -21.34 -1.80
C ALA A 188 -13.39 -22.11 -2.28
N THR A 189 -13.21 -22.92 -3.32
CA THR A 189 -14.21 -23.88 -3.73
C THR A 189 -14.32 -24.84 -2.56
N GLU A 190 -15.47 -24.82 -1.90
CA GLU A 190 -15.86 -25.78 -0.88
C GLU A 190 -15.55 -27.19 -1.38
N ASN A 191 -14.43 -27.77 -0.97
CA ASN A 191 -14.17 -29.21 -1.03
C ASN A 191 -12.92 -29.57 -0.21
N GLY A 192 -13.17 -30.02 1.02
CA GLY A 192 -12.50 -31.18 1.62
C GLY A 192 -11.00 -31.11 1.89
N HIS A 193 -10.64 -30.64 3.09
CA HIS A 193 -9.94 -31.39 4.14
C HIS A 193 -9.55 -30.39 5.24
N GLN A 194 -10.34 -30.35 6.32
CA GLN A 194 -10.00 -29.64 7.56
C GLN A 194 -8.76 -30.31 8.18
N GLY A 195 -7.58 -29.83 7.80
CA GLY A 195 -6.41 -29.90 8.65
C GLY A 195 -6.40 -28.64 9.50
N ASP A 196 -6.79 -28.75 10.77
CA ASP A 196 -6.63 -27.71 11.78
C ASP A 196 -5.14 -27.41 11.97
N HIS A 197 -4.59 -26.57 11.10
CA HIS A 197 -3.31 -25.95 11.33
C HIS A 197 -3.58 -24.70 12.16
N ALA A 198 -3.42 -24.83 13.48
CA ALA A 198 -3.46 -23.74 14.46
C ALA A 198 -2.29 -22.75 14.22
N GLY A 199 -2.36 -22.00 13.12
CA GLY A 199 -1.45 -20.92 12.79
C GLY A 199 -1.94 -19.63 13.42
N ALA A 200 -1.38 -19.27 14.58
CA ALA A 200 -1.59 -18.04 15.36
C ALA A 200 -2.60 -18.09 16.53
N ALA A 201 -2.78 -19.24 17.18
CA ALA A 201 -3.41 -19.32 18.50
C ALA A 201 -2.40 -19.04 19.63
N LEU A 202 -2.08 -17.77 19.89
CA LEU A 202 -1.45 -17.36 21.15
C LEU A 202 -2.06 -16.01 21.56
N GLY A 203 -3.06 -16.05 22.45
CA GLY A 203 -3.58 -14.84 23.10
C GLY A 203 -5.02 -14.95 23.64
N THR A 204 -6.01 -15.20 22.78
CA THR A 204 -7.42 -14.89 23.10
C THR A 204 -8.27 -16.07 23.59
N GLY A 205 -7.74 -17.30 23.67
CA GLY A 205 -8.51 -18.47 24.08
C GLY A 205 -9.61 -18.93 23.10
N VAL A 206 -9.89 -18.16 22.05
CA VAL A 206 -10.74 -18.52 20.91
C VAL A 206 -9.83 -18.73 19.70
N ALA A 207 -9.88 -19.93 19.12
CA ALA A 207 -9.17 -20.22 17.88
C ALA A 207 -9.85 -19.44 16.74
N VAL A 208 -9.29 -18.30 16.35
CA VAL A 208 -9.66 -17.66 15.08
C VAL A 208 -9.17 -18.59 13.97
N SER A 209 -10.09 -19.08 13.14
CA SER A 209 -9.72 -19.94 12.02
C SER A 209 -8.85 -19.15 11.04
N VAL A 210 -7.97 -19.85 10.31
CA VAL A 210 -7.26 -19.25 9.18
C VAL A 210 -8.25 -18.71 8.14
N GLY A 211 -9.42 -19.35 8.02
CA GLY A 211 -10.52 -18.88 7.17
C GLY A 211 -11.05 -17.51 7.59
N ASP A 212 -11.42 -17.36 8.87
CA ASP A 212 -11.94 -16.09 9.42
C ASP A 212 -10.92 -14.96 9.24
N LEU A 213 -9.63 -15.25 9.49
CA LEU A 213 -8.54 -14.27 9.27
C LEU A 213 -8.45 -13.80 7.81
N ILE A 214 -8.67 -14.70 6.85
CA ILE A 214 -8.65 -14.38 5.42
C ILE A 214 -9.90 -13.57 5.04
N GLU A 215 -11.07 -13.91 5.57
CA GLU A 215 -12.30 -13.16 5.33
C GLU A 215 -12.20 -11.71 5.84
N ASP A 216 -11.81 -11.53 7.11
CA ASP A 216 -11.58 -10.21 7.71
C ASP A 216 -10.52 -9.41 6.93
N SER A 217 -9.48 -10.11 6.45
CA SER A 217 -8.43 -9.54 5.63
C SER A 217 -8.96 -9.01 4.29
N GLU A 218 -9.84 -9.76 3.65
CA GLU A 218 -10.48 -9.37 2.39
C GLU A 218 -11.47 -8.20 2.59
N GLU A 219 -12.21 -8.18 3.69
CA GLU A 219 -13.12 -7.08 4.02
C GLU A 219 -12.35 -5.76 4.21
N ARG A 220 -11.27 -5.79 5.01
CA ARG A 220 -10.39 -4.62 5.23
C ARG A 220 -9.78 -4.11 3.94
N ARG A 221 -9.32 -5.03 3.07
CA ARG A 221 -8.75 -4.70 1.76
C ARG A 221 -9.79 -4.00 0.87
N LYS A 222 -10.98 -4.58 0.75
CA LYS A 222 -12.10 -4.02 -0.04
C LYS A 222 -12.53 -2.66 0.49
N PHE A 223 -12.58 -2.47 1.80
CA PHE A 223 -12.92 -1.20 2.43
C PHE A 223 -11.94 -0.08 2.03
N MET A 224 -10.63 -0.35 2.15
CA MET A 224 -9.58 0.60 1.75
C MET A 224 -9.63 0.90 0.25
N GLN A 225 -9.81 -0.13 -0.59
CA GLN A 225 -9.94 0.03 -2.02
C GLN A 225 -11.17 0.87 -2.41
N ALA A 226 -12.33 0.63 -1.78
CA ALA A 226 -13.56 1.36 -2.06
C ALA A 226 -13.43 2.87 -1.78
N HIS A 227 -12.68 3.23 -0.74
CA HIS A 227 -12.34 4.62 -0.44
C HIS A 227 -11.51 5.27 -1.55
N TRP A 228 -10.48 4.58 -2.04
CA TRP A 228 -9.67 5.06 -3.15
C TRP A 228 -10.48 5.16 -4.45
N ASP A 229 -11.25 4.12 -4.79
CA ASP A 229 -12.08 4.11 -6.00
C ASP A 229 -13.10 5.23 -6.01
N LYS A 230 -13.65 5.59 -4.84
CA LYS A 230 -14.53 6.76 -4.71
C LYS A 230 -13.82 8.04 -5.13
N LYS A 231 -12.55 8.22 -4.76
CA LYS A 231 -11.73 9.38 -5.15
C LYS A 231 -11.45 9.38 -6.65
N VAL A 232 -11.12 8.23 -7.22
CA VAL A 232 -10.93 8.06 -8.67
C VAL A 232 -12.21 8.44 -9.42
N ARG A 233 -13.38 7.95 -8.97
CA ARG A 233 -14.68 8.30 -9.56
C ARG A 233 -14.99 9.80 -9.45
N GLN A 234 -14.69 10.43 -8.32
CA GLN A 234 -14.89 11.87 -8.12
C GLN A 234 -14.00 12.69 -9.06
N ALA A 235 -12.71 12.36 -9.18
CA ALA A 235 -11.78 13.04 -10.07
C ALA A 235 -12.22 12.92 -11.55
N ARG A 236 -12.65 11.73 -11.99
CA ARG A 236 -13.18 11.51 -13.34
C ARG A 236 -14.42 12.35 -13.64
N LYS A 237 -15.34 12.48 -12.67
CA LYS A 237 -16.53 13.34 -12.81
C LYS A 237 -16.14 14.81 -12.97
N VAL A 238 -15.23 15.31 -12.15
CA VAL A 238 -14.73 16.69 -12.25
C VAL A 238 -14.09 16.93 -13.61
N ALA A 239 -13.21 16.05 -14.07
CA ALA A 239 -12.59 16.16 -15.40
C ALA A 239 -13.62 16.22 -16.54
N SER A 240 -14.61 15.32 -16.54
CA SER A 240 -15.69 15.33 -17.54
C SER A 240 -16.56 16.58 -17.52
N SER A 241 -16.78 17.18 -16.34
CA SER A 241 -17.56 18.42 -16.20
C SER A 241 -16.81 19.65 -16.75
N LEU A 242 -15.48 19.69 -16.59
CA LEU A 242 -14.66 20.73 -17.22
C LEU A 242 -14.68 20.60 -18.75
N GLU A 243 -14.55 19.39 -19.30
CA GLU A 243 -14.60 19.17 -20.76
C GLU A 243 -15.93 19.62 -21.38
N CYS A 244 -17.06 19.34 -20.72
CA CYS A 244 -18.38 19.76 -21.19
C CYS A 244 -18.56 21.30 -21.19
N THR A 245 -17.95 21.97 -20.21
CA THR A 245 -17.98 23.45 -20.09
C THR A 245 -17.15 24.11 -21.19
N TYR A 246 -16.01 23.54 -21.57
CA TYR A 246 -15.19 24.05 -22.69
C TYR A 246 -15.83 23.79 -24.07
N SER A 247 -16.57 22.69 -24.23
CA SER A 247 -17.26 22.37 -25.49
C SER A 247 -18.44 23.31 -25.77
N THR A 248 -19.20 23.70 -24.73
CA THR A 248 -20.31 24.66 -24.84
C THR A 248 -19.85 26.10 -25.05
N ALA A 249 -18.67 26.48 -24.55
CA ALA A 249 -18.09 27.81 -24.78
C ALA A 249 -17.58 28.03 -26.23
N ARG A 250 -17.47 26.98 -27.06
CA ARG A 250 -17.08 27.08 -28.48
C ARG A 250 -18.25 27.00 -29.46
N GLN A 251 -19.49 26.86 -29.00
CA GLN A 251 -20.65 26.98 -29.88
C GLN A 251 -21.02 28.45 -30.05
N ASP A 252 -20.55 29.01 -31.17
CA ASP A 252 -20.95 30.31 -31.70
C ASP A 252 -22.49 30.43 -31.73
N PRO A 253 -23.10 31.40 -31.02
CA PRO A 253 -24.56 31.57 -30.97
C PRO A 253 -25.20 31.97 -32.32
N MET A 254 -24.42 32.26 -33.37
CA MET A 254 -24.91 32.78 -34.64
C MET A 254 -24.98 31.76 -35.79
N ARG A 255 -25.51 30.55 -35.55
CA ARG A 255 -26.04 29.72 -36.65
C ARG A 255 -27.47 29.30 -36.39
N ARG A 256 -28.38 30.27 -36.52
CA ARG A 256 -29.82 30.03 -36.61
C ARG A 256 -30.43 30.85 -37.74
N THR A 257 -30.48 30.29 -38.95
CA THR A 257 -31.42 30.60 -40.04
C THR A 257 -31.20 29.54 -41.14
N ARG A 258 -32.17 28.68 -41.46
CA ARG A 258 -33.39 28.82 -42.28
C ARG A 258 -33.20 28.22 -43.68
N ALA A 259 -34.08 27.25 -43.99
CA ALA A 259 -34.71 26.96 -45.28
C ALA A 259 -33.94 26.29 -46.45
N SER A 260 -34.56 25.19 -46.90
CA SER A 260 -34.86 24.77 -48.29
C SER A 260 -33.78 24.87 -49.37
N GLN A 261 -33.49 23.76 -50.06
CA GLN A 261 -34.03 23.49 -51.41
C GLN A 261 -33.56 22.12 -51.95
N ARG A 262 -34.25 21.73 -53.02
CA ARG A 262 -34.40 20.43 -53.66
C ARG A 262 -33.54 20.36 -54.93
N ARG A 263 -33.28 19.13 -55.42
CA ARG A 263 -32.72 18.73 -56.74
C ARG A 263 -31.24 19.04 -56.94
N GLY A 264 -30.44 18.24 -57.65
CA GLY A 264 -30.59 17.00 -58.42
C GLY A 264 -29.25 16.81 -59.14
N GLY A 265 -28.69 15.61 -59.17
CA GLY A 265 -28.34 14.96 -60.44
C GLY A 265 -26.88 15.13 -60.88
N GLU A 266 -26.28 14.01 -61.26
CA GLU A 266 -25.11 13.82 -62.14
C GLU A 266 -23.68 13.99 -61.58
N SER A 267 -23.16 12.82 -61.14
CA SER A 267 -21.96 12.15 -61.65
C SER A 267 -21.06 12.93 -62.62
N SER A 268 -19.79 13.09 -62.25
CA SER A 268 -18.64 12.69 -63.08
C SER A 268 -17.39 12.50 -62.22
N LEU A 269 -16.71 11.39 -62.48
CA LEU A 269 -15.42 10.97 -61.93
C LEU A 269 -14.32 11.97 -62.33
N GLU A 270 -13.33 12.19 -61.45
CA GLU A 270 -11.93 11.84 -61.75
C GLU A 270 -10.96 12.21 -60.59
N ILE A 271 -10.18 11.18 -60.19
CA ILE A 271 -8.74 11.18 -59.92
C ILE A 271 -8.19 11.96 -58.71
N ILE A 272 -7.79 11.20 -57.69
CA ILE A 272 -6.87 11.55 -56.59
C ILE A 272 -5.42 11.45 -57.14
N PRO A 273 -4.45 12.29 -56.69
CA PRO A 273 -3.58 11.81 -55.60
C PRO A 273 -3.19 12.87 -54.55
N ASN A 274 -3.27 12.44 -53.29
CA ASN A 274 -2.41 12.72 -52.15
C ASN A 274 -1.57 14.01 -52.10
N GLY A 275 -1.85 14.83 -51.08
CA GLY A 275 -0.86 15.76 -50.53
C GLY A 275 -1.47 16.93 -49.77
N SER A 276 -2.10 16.70 -48.61
CA SER A 276 -2.31 17.80 -47.67
C SER A 276 -2.26 17.29 -46.22
N SER A 277 -1.29 17.85 -45.51
CA SER A 277 -1.04 17.72 -44.09
C SER A 277 -2.28 18.04 -43.27
N LEU A 278 -2.81 17.02 -42.60
CA LEU A 278 -3.69 17.19 -41.45
C LEU A 278 -2.93 17.98 -40.37
N PRO A 279 -3.50 19.07 -39.83
CA PRO A 279 -2.98 19.65 -38.61
C PRO A 279 -3.17 18.63 -37.50
N ILE A 280 -2.05 18.09 -37.01
CA ILE A 280 -1.99 17.41 -35.71
C ILE A 280 -2.62 18.36 -34.70
N PRO A 281 -3.70 18.00 -33.97
CA PRO A 281 -4.12 18.80 -32.84
C PRO A 281 -2.98 18.72 -31.85
N SER A 282 -2.29 19.85 -31.70
CA SER A 282 -1.29 20.07 -30.67
C SER A 282 -1.85 19.53 -29.36
N SER A 283 -1.08 18.64 -28.75
CA SER A 283 -1.30 18.12 -27.41
C SER A 283 -1.41 19.29 -26.44
N GLY A 284 -2.64 19.80 -26.31
CA GLY A 284 -3.04 20.59 -25.16
C GLY A 284 -2.89 19.66 -23.99
N THR A 285 -1.90 19.95 -23.16
CA THR A 285 -1.59 19.29 -21.91
C THR A 285 -2.81 19.41 -21.01
N LEU A 286 -3.81 18.55 -21.19
CA LEU A 286 -4.77 18.26 -20.15
C LEU A 286 -3.94 17.65 -19.04
N VAL A 287 -3.70 18.47 -18.01
CA VAL A 287 -3.11 18.03 -16.77
C VAL A 287 -3.90 16.80 -16.35
N ASP A 288 -3.30 15.61 -16.49
CA ASP A 288 -3.83 14.41 -15.89
C ASP A 288 -3.96 14.75 -14.41
N SER A 289 -5.19 14.99 -13.96
CA SER A 289 -5.45 15.39 -12.59
C SER A 289 -5.18 14.16 -11.75
N GLN A 290 -3.94 14.06 -11.28
CA GLN A 290 -3.46 12.93 -10.52
C GLN A 290 -4.36 12.79 -9.29
N VAL A 291 -5.01 11.62 -9.16
CA VAL A 291 -5.93 11.37 -8.05
C VAL A 291 -5.11 11.36 -6.76
N THR A 292 -5.47 12.25 -5.84
CA THR A 292 -4.78 12.40 -4.55
C THR A 292 -5.76 12.30 -3.39
N ALA A 293 -5.31 11.68 -2.30
CA ALA A 293 -5.92 11.77 -0.99
C ALA A 293 -5.33 12.96 -0.21
N THR A 294 -5.98 13.32 0.89
CA THR A 294 -5.40 14.18 1.94
C THR A 294 -4.91 13.31 3.09
N LEU A 295 -3.98 13.83 3.91
CA LEU A 295 -3.53 13.12 5.11
C LEU A 295 -4.71 12.76 6.03
N LYS A 296 -5.67 13.67 6.20
CA LYS A 296 -6.88 13.44 7.00
C LYS A 296 -7.73 12.28 6.47
N GLU A 297 -7.82 12.12 5.15
CA GLU A 297 -8.53 11.00 4.54
C GLU A 297 -7.82 9.68 4.80
N VAL A 298 -6.49 9.61 4.62
CA VAL A 298 -5.72 8.39 4.90
C VAL A 298 -5.81 8.00 6.38
N ILE A 299 -5.71 8.98 7.29
CA ILE A 299 -5.95 8.76 8.72
C ILE A 299 -7.36 8.21 8.94
N LYS A 300 -8.39 8.83 8.35
CA LYS A 300 -9.76 8.36 8.49
C LYS A 300 -9.93 6.92 8.01
N TRP A 301 -9.41 6.57 6.83
CA TRP A 301 -9.51 5.22 6.28
C TRP A 301 -8.86 4.20 7.21
N THR A 302 -7.67 4.52 7.74
CA THR A 302 -6.96 3.63 8.66
C THR A 302 -7.59 3.52 10.04
N THR A 303 -8.31 4.54 10.53
CA THR A 303 -8.95 4.54 11.86
C THR A 303 -10.43 4.14 11.87
N THR A 304 -10.98 3.68 10.74
CA THR A 304 -12.39 3.29 10.64
C THR A 304 -12.52 1.78 10.56
N TYR A 305 -13.55 1.22 11.19
CA TYR A 305 -13.92 -0.19 11.02
C TYR A 305 -14.21 -0.49 9.54
N PRO A 306 -13.78 -1.65 8.99
CA PRO A 306 -13.09 -2.77 9.65
C PRO A 306 -11.56 -2.63 9.72
N THR A 307 -10.97 -1.58 9.13
CA THR A 307 -9.50 -1.41 9.04
C THR A 307 -8.84 -1.27 10.41
N THR A 308 -9.50 -0.55 11.31
CA THR A 308 -9.23 -0.57 12.75
C THR A 308 -10.35 -1.37 13.42
N ASN A 309 -9.99 -2.37 14.20
CA ASN A 309 -10.86 -3.31 14.90
C ASN A 309 -10.42 -3.50 16.36
N GLU A 310 -11.08 -4.39 17.09
CA GLU A 310 -10.81 -4.69 18.50
C GLU A 310 -9.39 -5.19 18.74
N MET A 311 -8.77 -5.86 17.76
CA MET A 311 -7.39 -6.35 17.82
C MET A 311 -6.35 -5.29 17.45
N THR A 312 -6.74 -4.11 16.94
CA THR A 312 -5.79 -3.08 16.49
C THR A 312 -5.03 -2.48 17.66
N HIS A 313 -3.71 -2.67 17.69
CA HIS A 313 -2.81 -2.06 18.68
C HIS A 313 -2.43 -0.63 18.31
N PHE A 314 -2.17 -0.38 17.03
CA PHE A 314 -1.90 0.97 16.53
C PHE A 314 -2.21 1.13 15.05
N ALA A 315 -2.40 2.39 14.66
CA ALA A 315 -2.43 2.84 13.29
C ALA A 315 -1.36 3.93 13.09
N ALA A 316 -0.71 3.95 11.93
CA ALA A 316 0.34 4.91 11.61
C ALA A 316 0.30 5.32 10.14
N VAL A 317 0.75 6.54 9.87
CA VAL A 317 1.04 7.06 8.53
C VAL A 317 2.46 7.62 8.53
N MET A 318 3.27 7.15 7.59
CA MET A 318 4.69 7.45 7.46
C MET A 318 4.95 8.19 6.14
N ASP A 319 5.81 9.19 6.20
CA ASP A 319 6.32 9.90 5.03
C ASP A 319 7.78 9.46 4.79
N PRO A 320 8.02 8.55 3.83
CA PRO A 320 9.36 8.11 3.49
C PRO A 320 10.21 9.21 2.84
N THR A 321 9.61 10.21 2.17
CA THR A 321 10.38 11.32 1.56
C THR A 321 11.08 12.16 2.64
N GLU A 322 10.39 12.41 3.76
CA GLU A 322 10.96 13.07 4.94
C GLU A 322 11.62 12.12 5.93
N GLY A 323 11.31 10.84 5.86
CA GLY A 323 11.80 9.84 6.80
C GLY A 323 11.13 9.90 8.17
N LYS A 324 9.86 10.33 8.23
CA LYS A 324 9.14 10.59 9.49
C LYS A 324 7.85 9.81 9.60
N VAL A 325 7.42 9.57 10.84
CA VAL A 325 6.05 9.19 11.15
C VAL A 325 5.22 10.48 11.23
N VAL A 326 4.37 10.74 10.24
CA VAL A 326 3.56 11.98 10.18
C VAL A 326 2.31 11.91 11.04
N TRP A 327 1.85 10.70 11.35
CA TRP A 327 0.75 10.48 12.28
C TRP A 327 0.83 9.07 12.87
N ILE A 328 0.48 8.94 14.15
CA ILE A 328 0.36 7.65 14.84
C ILE A 328 -0.73 7.73 15.90
N ARG A 329 -1.47 6.64 16.08
CA ARG A 329 -2.41 6.44 17.18
C ARG A 329 -2.22 5.06 17.78
N ARG A 330 -2.03 5.01 19.09
CA ARG A 330 -2.01 3.78 19.90
C ARG A 330 -3.40 3.54 20.50
N TYR A 331 -3.80 2.28 20.56
CA TYR A 331 -5.02 1.82 21.22
C TYR A 331 -4.63 0.92 22.40
N LEU A 332 -4.73 1.50 23.61
CA LEU A 332 -4.32 0.82 24.85
C LEU A 332 -5.26 -0.31 25.25
N GLU A 333 -6.55 -0.14 24.97
CA GLU A 333 -7.59 -1.11 25.23
C GLU A 333 -8.20 -1.57 23.89
N PRO A 334 -8.76 -2.79 23.82
CA PRO A 334 -9.59 -3.21 22.71
C PRO A 334 -10.71 -2.20 22.43
N LEU A 335 -10.95 -1.95 21.16
CA LEU A 335 -12.05 -1.08 20.74
C LEU A 335 -13.38 -1.81 20.86
N ALA A 336 -14.35 -1.17 21.51
CA ALA A 336 -15.73 -1.63 21.50
C ALA A 336 -16.42 -1.13 20.22
N PHE A 337 -16.91 -2.05 19.41
CA PHE A 337 -17.83 -1.76 18.32
C PHE A 337 -19.17 -2.37 18.67
N ASP A 338 -20.24 -1.59 18.59
CA ASP A 338 -21.59 -2.12 18.72
C ASP A 338 -21.83 -3.07 17.53
N THR A 339 -21.88 -4.37 17.79
CA THR A 339 -22.11 -5.43 16.81
C THR A 339 -23.57 -5.51 16.32
N HIS A 340 -24.34 -4.44 16.53
CA HIS A 340 -25.71 -4.31 16.05
C HIS A 340 -25.74 -3.52 14.74
N TYR A 341 -25.45 -4.20 13.62
CA TYR A 341 -25.85 -3.75 12.28
C TYR A 341 -26.44 -4.88 11.46
#